data_AF-A0AAE1JIE9-F1
#
_entry.id   AF-A0AAE1JIE9-F1
#
_cell.length_a   1.000
_cell.length_b   1.000
_cell.length_c   1.000
_cell.angle_alpha   90.00
_cell.angle_beta   90.00
_cell.angle_gamma   90.00
#
_symmetry.space_group_name_H-M   'P 1'
#
loop_
_entity.id
_entity.type
_entity.pdbx_description
1 polymer ?
#
loop_
_entity_poly.entity_id
_entity_poly.type
_entity_poly.pdbx_seq_one_letter_code
_entity_poly.pdbx_strand_id
1 'polypeptide(L)'
;MAKKDEFVNENNGVNKQVSRSDFPPNFVFGVATSSYQVEGACKEGGRGASIWDASSHTEGKIADQSNGDVAVDHYHRYKEDIDLIAKLGFDA
;
A
#
# COMPACT_ATOMS: atom_id res chain seq x y z
N MET A 1 -36.79 -30.31 39.21
CA MET A 1 -35.74 -29.31 39.50
C MET A 1 -34.40 -30.01 39.30
N ALA A 2 -33.51 -29.66 38.39
CA ALA A 2 -33.26 -28.40 37.72
C ALA A 2 -33.15 -28.57 36.19
N LYS A 3 -33.45 -27.49 35.46
CA LYS A 3 -33.29 -27.39 34.01
C LYS A 3 -31.78 -27.39 33.71
N LYS A 4 -31.40 -28.07 32.63
CA LYS A 4 -30.06 -28.01 32.05
C LYS A 4 -29.93 -26.60 31.49
N ASP A 5 -29.26 -25.72 32.22
CA ASP A 5 -29.05 -24.34 31.81
C ASP A 5 -28.32 -24.33 30.46
N GLU A 6 -28.88 -23.53 29.55
CA GLU A 6 -28.35 -23.22 28.24
C GLU A 6 -26.92 -22.71 28.37
N PHE A 7 -25.97 -23.42 27.78
CA PHE A 7 -24.78 -22.75 27.27
C PHE A 7 -25.21 -21.96 26.04
N VAL A 8 -25.58 -20.70 26.24
CA VAL A 8 -25.69 -19.73 25.14
C VAL A 8 -24.29 -19.61 24.54
N ASN A 9 -24.14 -20.12 23.33
CA ASN A 9 -22.90 -19.99 22.57
C ASN A 9 -22.84 -18.57 22.02
N GLU A 10 -22.35 -17.62 22.84
CA GLU A 10 -22.04 -16.25 22.41
C GLU A 10 -20.77 -16.23 21.54
N ASN A 11 -20.84 -16.86 20.37
CA ASN A 11 -19.85 -16.69 19.31
C ASN A 11 -20.54 -16.67 17.95
N ASN A 12 -21.64 -15.94 17.83
CA ASN A 12 -22.11 -15.47 16.52
C ASN A 12 -21.31 -14.21 16.17
N GLY A 13 -20.01 -14.40 15.94
CA GLY A 13 -19.15 -13.40 15.32
C GLY A 13 -19.65 -13.16 13.90
N VAL A 14 -20.65 -12.29 13.76
CA VAL A 14 -21.09 -11.78 12.46
C VAL A 14 -19.88 -11.07 11.89
N ASN A 15 -19.20 -11.72 10.95
CA ASN A 15 -18.16 -11.14 10.14
C ASN A 15 -18.85 -10.11 9.23
N LYS A 16 -19.16 -8.93 9.78
CA LYS A 16 -19.88 -7.87 9.07
C LYS A 16 -18.96 -7.37 7.96
N GLN A 17 -19.38 -7.58 6.72
CA GLN A 17 -18.71 -7.01 5.57
C GLN A 17 -18.82 -5.48 5.62
N VAL A 18 -17.68 -4.80 5.73
CA VAL A 18 -17.58 -3.34 5.69
C VAL A 18 -17.59 -2.87 4.24
N SER A 19 -18.27 -1.77 3.96
CA SER A 19 -18.41 -1.19 2.62
C SER A 19 -18.35 0.34 2.65
N ARG A 20 -18.26 0.98 1.47
CA ARG A 20 -18.24 2.45 1.36
C ARG A 20 -19.45 3.14 2.00
N SER A 21 -20.61 2.47 2.07
CA SER A 21 -21.83 3.03 2.67
C SER A 21 -21.81 3.06 4.21
N ASP A 22 -20.84 2.41 4.84
CA ASP A 22 -20.63 2.51 6.29
C ASP A 22 -19.92 3.83 6.69
N PHE A 23 -19.47 4.64 5.72
CA PHE A 23 -18.75 5.90 5.93
C PHE A 23 -19.59 7.12 5.46
N PRO A 24 -19.31 8.35 5.94
CA PRO A 24 -19.99 9.55 5.45
C PRO A 24 -19.87 9.73 3.94
N PRO A 25 -20.85 10.37 3.26
CA PRO A 25 -20.88 10.47 1.79
C PRO A 25 -19.64 11.11 1.15
N ASN A 26 -18.89 11.93 1.90
CA ASN A 26 -17.70 12.63 1.44
C ASN A 26 -16.41 12.09 2.07
N PHE A 27 -16.44 10.86 2.58
CA PHE A 27 -15.24 10.20 3.08
C PHE A 27 -14.32 9.87 1.90
N VAL A 28 -13.05 10.28 2.01
CA VAL A 28 -12.04 10.10 0.97
C VAL A 28 -11.31 8.79 1.20
N PHE A 29 -11.35 7.90 0.21
CA PHE A 29 -10.51 6.71 0.17
C PHE A 29 -9.39 6.91 -0.82
N GLY A 30 -8.15 6.67 -0.40
CA GLY A 30 -7.01 6.83 -1.30
C GLY A 30 -5.91 5.80 -1.11
N VAL A 31 -4.93 5.90 -2.00
CA VAL A 31 -3.68 5.13 -1.98
C VAL A 31 -2.49 6.06 -1.86
N ALA A 32 -1.35 5.56 -1.39
CA ALA A 32 -0.16 6.38 -1.19
C ALA A 32 1.10 5.63 -1.57
N THR A 33 2.13 6.39 -1.96
CA THR A 33 3.46 5.88 -2.30
C THR A 33 4.55 6.87 -1.85
N SER A 34 5.82 6.48 -1.96
CA SER A 34 6.97 7.38 -1.83
C SER A 34 7.95 7.19 -2.99
N SER A 35 8.65 8.25 -3.37
CA SER A 35 9.43 8.32 -4.62
C SER A 35 10.44 7.18 -4.77
N TYR A 36 11.37 7.01 -3.81
CA TYR A 36 12.41 5.97 -3.90
C TYR A 36 11.86 4.53 -3.89
N GLN A 37 10.65 4.32 -3.36
CA GLN A 37 10.04 3.00 -3.35
C GLN A 37 9.43 2.60 -4.69
N VAL A 38 9.07 3.55 -5.55
CA VAL A 38 8.36 3.23 -6.81
C VAL A 38 8.97 3.80 -8.08
N GLU A 39 9.63 4.96 -8.04
CA GLU A 39 10.05 5.67 -9.25
C GLU A 39 11.09 4.91 -10.07
N GLY A 40 12.18 4.47 -9.44
CA GLY A 40 13.34 3.97 -10.16
C GLY A 40 14.10 5.09 -10.87
N ALA A 41 14.66 4.77 -12.05
CA ALA A 41 15.36 5.71 -12.93
C ALA A 41 16.42 6.56 -12.20
N CYS A 42 17.18 5.95 -11.29
CA CYS A 42 18.01 6.65 -10.30
C CYS A 42 19.07 7.61 -10.89
N LYS A 43 19.42 7.44 -12.18
CA LYS A 43 20.44 8.23 -12.92
C LYS A 43 19.86 8.95 -14.14
N GLU A 44 18.54 9.01 -14.29
CA GLU A 44 17.89 9.64 -15.43
C GLU A 44 17.36 11.03 -15.09
N GLY A 45 16.96 11.80 -16.12
CA GLY A 45 16.25 13.07 -15.95
C GLY A 45 17.00 14.16 -15.18
N GLY A 46 18.31 13.99 -14.94
CA GLY A 46 19.10 14.90 -14.11
C GLY A 46 18.91 14.70 -12.60
N ARG A 47 18.34 13.58 -12.16
CA ARG A 47 18.18 13.24 -10.73
C ARG A 47 19.52 13.20 -10.00
N GLY A 48 19.58 13.85 -8.84
CA GLY A 48 20.69 13.73 -7.89
C GLY A 48 20.51 12.55 -6.93
N ALA A 49 21.61 11.99 -6.44
CA ALA A 49 21.58 10.90 -5.47
C ALA A 49 21.02 11.36 -4.11
N SER A 50 20.19 10.51 -3.50
CA SER A 50 19.70 10.65 -2.13
C SER A 50 20.53 9.83 -1.14
N ILE A 51 20.27 10.00 0.16
CA ILE A 51 20.89 9.15 1.20
C ILE A 51 20.48 7.67 1.06
N TRP A 52 19.29 7.40 0.51
CA TRP A 52 18.81 6.04 0.31
C TRP A 52 19.56 5.33 -0.80
N ASP A 53 20.00 6.04 -1.84
CA ASP A 53 20.88 5.49 -2.87
C ASP A 53 22.18 4.96 -2.21
N ALA A 54 22.82 5.75 -1.35
CA ALA A 54 24.04 5.30 -0.66
C ALA A 54 23.78 4.14 0.32
N SER A 55 22.70 4.23 1.11
CA SER A 55 22.37 3.22 2.11
C SER A 55 22.03 1.88 1.48
N SER A 56 21.23 1.85 0.40
CA SER A 56 20.83 0.58 -0.24
C SER A 56 21.96 -0.10 -1.00
N HIS A 57 22.97 0.65 -1.45
CA HIS A 57 24.17 0.09 -2.08
C HIS A 57 25.23 -0.39 -1.07
N THR A 58 24.99 -0.22 0.23
CA THR A 58 25.89 -0.72 1.28
C THR A 58 25.53 -2.17 1.63
N GLU A 59 26.51 -3.07 1.55
CA GLU A 59 26.32 -4.49 1.88
C GLU A 59 25.73 -4.68 3.28
N GLY A 60 24.73 -5.56 3.39
CA GLY A 60 24.07 -5.89 4.65
C GLY A 60 23.09 -4.85 5.19
N LYS A 61 22.87 -3.71 4.51
CA LYS A 61 21.85 -2.71 4.91
C LYS A 61 20.45 -3.05 4.44
N ILE A 62 20.32 -3.76 3.32
CA ILE A 62 19.04 -4.26 2.80
C ILE A 62 19.06 -5.77 2.89
N ALA A 63 18.00 -6.37 3.42
CA ALA A 63 17.93 -7.79 3.76
C ALA A 63 18.16 -8.71 2.55
N ASP A 64 17.69 -8.30 1.38
CA ASP A 64 17.82 -9.03 0.10
C ASP A 64 18.86 -8.41 -0.84
N GLN A 65 19.61 -7.41 -0.38
CA GLN A 65 20.61 -6.65 -1.15
C GLN A 65 20.05 -5.90 -2.37
N SER A 66 18.72 -5.70 -2.45
CA SER A 66 18.10 -4.89 -3.50
C SER A 66 18.31 -3.38 -3.29
N ASN A 67 18.03 -2.59 -4.33
CA ASN A 67 18.09 -1.13 -4.31
C ASN A 67 16.89 -0.51 -5.07
N GLY A 68 16.80 0.82 -5.04
CA GLY A 68 15.77 1.59 -5.73
C GLY A 68 16.15 2.02 -7.15
N ASP A 69 17.15 1.40 -7.80
CA ASP A 69 17.65 1.88 -9.09
C ASP A 69 16.57 1.80 -10.18
N VAL A 70 15.75 0.75 -10.13
CA VAL A 70 14.62 0.50 -11.04
C VAL A 70 13.28 0.48 -10.28
N ALA A 71 13.25 -0.03 -9.04
CA ALA A 71 12.02 -0.18 -8.25
C ALA A 71 10.90 -0.88 -9.05
N VAL A 72 9.68 -0.31 -9.08
CA VAL A 72 8.58 -0.76 -9.96
C VAL A 72 8.44 0.10 -11.22
N ASP A 73 9.44 0.92 -11.52
CA ASP A 73 9.56 1.69 -12.76
C ASP A 73 8.44 2.74 -12.97
N HIS A 74 7.92 3.30 -11.87
CA HIS A 74 6.88 4.32 -11.92
C HIS A 74 7.31 5.57 -12.70
N TYR A 75 8.61 5.91 -12.72
CA TYR A 75 9.12 7.04 -13.50
C TYR A 75 8.74 6.94 -14.99
N HIS A 76 8.81 5.74 -15.57
CA HIS A 76 8.43 5.51 -16.96
C HIS A 76 6.94 5.14 -17.11
N ARG A 77 6.37 4.47 -16.10
CA ARG A 77 5.03 3.87 -16.13
C ARG A 77 3.94 4.70 -15.46
N TYR A 78 4.24 5.91 -14.98
CA TYR A 78 3.27 6.70 -14.20
C TYR A 78 1.91 6.85 -14.87
N LYS A 79 1.83 6.91 -16.20
CA LYS A 79 0.55 6.97 -16.92
C LYS A 79 -0.30 5.71 -16.71
N GLU A 80 0.33 4.53 -16.75
CA GLU A 80 -0.33 3.24 -16.50
C GLU A 80 -0.81 3.17 -15.04
N ASP A 81 0.00 3.67 -14.10
CA ASP A 81 -0.33 3.65 -12.68
C ASP A 81 -1.47 4.62 -12.33
N ILE A 82 -1.50 5.83 -12.92
CA ILE A 82 -2.61 6.77 -12.76
C ILE A 82 -3.90 6.20 -13.35
N ASP A 83 -3.83 5.55 -14.51
CA ASP A 83 -4.98 4.87 -15.12
C ASP A 83 -5.51 3.74 -14.22
N LEU A 84 -4.63 3.02 -13.53
CA LEU A 84 -5.01 1.97 -12.59
C LEU A 84 -5.74 2.54 -11.36
N ILE A 85 -5.22 3.62 -10.77
CA ILE A 85 -5.83 4.29 -9.61
C ILE A 85 -7.25 4.77 -9.97
N ALA A 86 -7.42 5.36 -11.15
CA ALA A 86 -8.72 5.79 -11.65
C ALA A 86 -9.70 4.61 -11.83
N LYS A 87 -9.25 3.48 -12.41
CA LYS A 87 -10.08 2.28 -12.60
C LYS A 87 -10.50 1.63 -11.29
N LEU A 88 -9.69 1.74 -10.24
CA LEU A 88 -9.99 1.19 -8.92
C LEU A 88 -10.98 2.06 -8.11
N GLY A 89 -11.26 3.29 -8.55
CA GLY A 89 -12.27 4.15 -7.93
C GLY A 89 -11.82 4.78 -6.61
N PHE A 90 -10.53 5.07 -6.49
CA PHE A 90 -9.99 5.87 -5.38
C PHE A 90 -10.21 7.36 -5.61
N ASP A 91 -10.42 8.07 -4.51
CA ASP A 91 -10.63 9.52 -4.48
C ASP A 91 -9.30 10.30 -4.34
N ALA A 92 -8.25 9.64 -3.83
CA ALA A 92 -6.92 10.22 -3.57
C ALA A 92 -5.77 9.25 -3.80
#